data_AF-A0A357LSB7-F1
#
_entry.id   AF-A0A357LSB7-F1
#
_cell.length_a   1.000
_cell.length_b   1.000
_cell.length_c   1.000
_cell.angle_alpha   90.00
_cell.angle_beta   90.00
_cell.angle_gamma   90.00
#
_symmetry.space_group_name_H-M   'P 1'
#
loop_
_entity.id
_entity.type
_entity.pdbx_description
1 polymer ?
#
loop_
_entity_poly.entity_id
_entity_poly.type
_entity_poly.pdbx_seq_one_letter_code
_entity_poly.pdbx_strand_id
1 'polypeptide(L)'
;MRHLLRDYVLILANTGIRHGTEADNLRWKHITLFEEKGDVFLEMSVRDKTGRRDIICRSGTVNYLKRIKGWCPDVADMSFEDLVKAKSGLPMLRLPDGTASQNLRQTFKRLMIDTGLLTCSRTGQNRTLYSFRHTYATFALLNDGKDIHTLAIQMGTSISMIERHYSHLTPRLRKEMLTGKRYELSQDEFESLT
;
A
#
# COMPACT_ATOMS: atom_id res chain seq x y z
N MET A 1 14.26 15.93 -2.37
CA MET A 1 12.99 15.62 -3.09
C MET A 1 12.92 14.20 -3.66
N ARG A 2 13.91 13.73 -4.45
CA ARG A 2 13.87 12.39 -5.09
C ARG A 2 13.70 11.23 -4.10
N HIS A 3 14.43 11.24 -2.98
CA HIS A 3 14.33 10.21 -1.94
C HIS A 3 12.93 10.15 -1.30
N LEU A 4 12.37 11.31 -0.94
CA LEU A 4 11.01 11.39 -0.41
C LEU A 4 9.96 10.87 -1.40
N LEU A 5 10.08 11.20 -2.69
CA LEU A 5 9.17 10.70 -3.72
C LEU A 5 9.26 9.16 -3.86
N ARG A 6 10.47 8.59 -3.84
CA ARG A 6 10.66 7.13 -3.86
C ARG A 6 9.91 6.47 -2.71
N ASP A 7 10.16 6.93 -1.48
CA ASP A 7 9.55 6.32 -0.29
C ASP A 7 8.03 6.56 -0.25
N TYR A 8 7.55 7.71 -0.74
CA TYR A 8 6.11 7.96 -0.93
C TYR A 8 5.46 6.96 -1.88
N VAL A 9 6.06 6.74 -3.06
CA VAL A 9 5.57 5.76 -4.05
C VAL A 9 5.53 4.36 -3.45
N LEU A 10 6.59 3.96 -2.75
CA LEU A 10 6.68 2.65 -2.11
C LEU A 10 5.61 2.47 -1.03
N ILE A 11 5.33 3.50 -0.21
CA ILE A 11 4.26 3.46 0.78
C ILE A 11 2.89 3.29 0.10
N LEU A 12 2.58 4.09 -0.93
CA LEU A 12 1.30 3.99 -1.64
C LEU A 12 1.09 2.60 -2.27
N ALA A 13 2.13 2.05 -2.89
CA ALA A 13 2.07 0.73 -3.54
C ALA A 13 1.94 -0.44 -2.56
N ASN A 14 2.30 -0.26 -1.28
CA ASN A 14 2.34 -1.33 -0.28
C ASN A 14 1.27 -1.23 0.82
N THR A 15 0.50 -0.14 0.87
CA THR A 15 -0.53 0.08 1.91
C THR A 15 -1.93 0.20 1.34
N GLY A 16 -2.06 0.66 0.09
CA GLY A 16 -3.35 0.90 -0.55
C GLY A 16 -4.05 2.18 -0.10
N ILE A 17 -3.40 3.08 0.64
CA ILE A 17 -3.98 4.37 1.06
C ILE A 17 -4.19 5.31 -0.14
N ARG A 18 -5.07 6.29 0.04
CA ARG A 18 -5.26 7.37 -0.95
C ARG A 18 -4.06 8.31 -0.89
N HIS A 19 -3.51 8.61 -2.06
CA HIS A 19 -2.58 9.74 -2.18
C HIS A 19 -3.31 11.06 -1.85
N GLY A 20 -2.59 12.08 -1.41
CA GLY A 20 -3.23 13.31 -0.93
C GLY A 20 -3.60 13.18 0.54
N THR A 21 -4.84 13.55 0.88
CA THR A 21 -5.29 13.77 2.27
C THR A 21 -4.95 12.65 3.26
N GLU A 22 -5.05 11.37 2.89
CA GLU A 22 -4.70 10.29 3.81
C GLU A 22 -3.19 10.22 4.03
N ALA A 23 -2.42 10.11 2.95
CA ALA A 23 -0.96 9.96 3.02
C ALA A 23 -0.27 11.22 3.57
N ASP A 24 -0.66 12.40 3.10
CA ASP A 24 0.00 13.68 3.39
C ASP A 24 -0.24 14.14 4.84
N ASN A 25 -1.31 13.66 5.49
CA ASN A 25 -1.63 13.96 6.89
C ASN A 25 -1.10 12.91 7.88
N LEU A 26 -0.36 11.88 7.41
CA LEU A 26 0.26 10.91 8.29
C LEU A 26 1.33 11.58 9.16
N ARG A 27 1.30 11.21 10.45
CA ARG A 27 2.19 11.68 11.50
C ARG A 27 2.70 10.47 12.26
N TRP A 28 3.81 10.60 12.95
CA TRP A 28 4.39 9.49 13.72
C TRP A 28 3.43 8.93 14.77
N LYS A 29 2.57 9.77 15.36
CA LYS A 29 1.48 9.36 16.26
C LYS A 29 0.45 8.40 15.66
N HIS A 30 0.30 8.40 14.34
CA HIS A 30 -0.63 7.52 13.62
C HIS A 30 -0.04 6.15 13.30
N ILE A 31 1.23 5.93 13.64
CA ILE A 31 1.92 4.67 13.39
C ILE A 31 1.90 3.85 14.69
N THR A 32 1.62 2.56 14.58
CA THR A 32 1.68 1.62 15.71
C THR A 32 2.44 0.37 15.27
N LEU A 33 3.34 -0.10 16.12
CA LEU A 33 3.94 -1.42 16.02
C LEU A 33 3.33 -2.30 17.12
N PHE A 34 2.91 -3.50 16.76
CA PHE A 34 2.45 -4.49 17.73
C PHE A 34 2.96 -5.87 17.34
N GLU A 35 3.07 -6.75 18.33
CA GLU A 35 3.50 -8.12 18.14
C GLU A 35 2.30 -9.05 18.33
N GLU A 36 2.14 -10.00 17.42
CA GLU A 36 1.11 -11.03 17.52
C GLU A 36 1.71 -12.36 17.04
N LYS A 37 1.62 -13.41 17.86
CA LYS A 37 2.13 -14.76 17.55
C LYS A 37 3.63 -14.81 17.16
N GLY A 38 4.43 -13.90 17.70
CA GLY A 38 5.88 -13.79 17.41
C GLY A 38 6.22 -12.98 16.16
N ASP A 39 5.22 -12.47 15.43
CA ASP A 39 5.41 -11.59 14.29
C ASP A 39 5.13 -10.12 14.66
N VAL A 40 5.93 -9.21 14.11
CA VAL A 40 5.76 -7.77 14.30
C VAL A 40 4.97 -7.17 13.14
N PHE A 41 3.85 -6.52 13.46
CA PHE A 41 2.96 -5.88 12.52
C PHE A 41 3.05 -4.36 12.59
N LEU A 42 2.91 -3.71 11.44
CA LEU A 42 2.88 -2.25 11.30
C LEU A 42 1.46 -1.83 10.96
N GLU A 43 0.85 -1.05 11.84
CA GLU A 43 -0.46 -0.43 11.64
C GLU A 43 -0.33 1.07 11.37
N MET A 44 -1.19 1.57 10.48
CA MET A 44 -1.36 3.01 10.26
C MET A 44 -2.83 3.41 10.46
N SER A 45 -3.04 4.43 11.30
CA SER A 45 -4.33 5.12 11.39
C SER A 45 -4.43 6.19 10.31
N VAL A 46 -5.27 5.99 9.30
CA VAL A 46 -5.51 6.97 8.24
C VAL A 46 -6.88 7.62 8.38
N ARG A 47 -6.97 8.90 8.01
CA ARG A 47 -8.21 9.68 8.04
C ARG A 47 -8.46 10.33 6.69
N ASP A 48 -9.69 10.20 6.21
CA ASP A 48 -10.20 10.95 5.07
C ASP A 48 -11.55 11.59 5.37
N LYS A 49 -12.25 12.02 4.32
CA LYS A 49 -13.60 12.60 4.41
C LYS A 49 -14.67 11.61 4.89
N THR A 50 -14.45 10.31 4.73
CA THR A 50 -15.40 9.25 5.09
C THR A 50 -15.19 8.68 6.48
N GLY A 51 -14.01 8.92 7.10
CA GLY A 51 -13.77 8.54 8.49
C GLY A 51 -12.31 8.25 8.79
N ARG A 52 -12.09 7.69 9.97
CA ARG A 52 -10.80 7.10 10.37
C ARG A 52 -10.88 5.59 10.18
N ARG A 53 -9.78 4.98 9.71
CA ARG A 53 -9.60 3.53 9.72
C ARG A 53 -8.17 3.18 10.05
N ASP A 54 -8.00 2.01 10.64
CA ASP A 54 -6.69 1.43 10.90
C ASP A 54 -6.41 0.37 9.83
N ILE A 55 -5.20 0.40 9.27
CA ILE A 55 -4.79 -0.47 8.17
C ILE A 55 -3.52 -1.20 8.56
N ILE A 56 -3.39 -2.44 8.11
CA ILE A 56 -2.17 -3.23 8.30
C ILE A 56 -1.27 -3.07 7.08
N CYS A 57 -0.05 -2.63 7.30
CA CYS A 57 0.94 -2.41 6.25
C CYS A 57 1.67 -3.72 5.93
N ARG A 58 2.10 -3.89 4.68
CA ARG A 58 3.04 -4.95 4.33
C ARG A 58 4.34 -4.77 5.14
N SER A 59 4.95 -5.87 5.58
CA SER A 59 6.15 -5.88 6.44
C SER A 59 7.29 -4.97 5.95
N GLY A 60 7.54 -4.97 4.63
CA GLY A 60 8.56 -4.11 4.01
C GLY A 60 8.35 -2.60 4.20
N THR A 61 7.14 -2.15 4.56
CA THR A 61 6.81 -0.73 4.77
C THR A 61 7.62 -0.11 5.91
N VAL A 62 7.97 -0.91 6.94
CA VAL A 62 8.81 -0.46 8.07
C VAL A 62 10.13 0.10 7.57
N ASN A 63 10.74 -0.53 6.56
CA ASN A 63 12.03 -0.08 6.01
C ASN A 63 11.92 1.30 5.36
N TYR A 64 10.76 1.63 4.79
CA TYR A 64 10.54 2.91 4.11
C TYR A 64 10.41 4.03 5.16
N LEU A 65 9.73 3.73 6.27
CA LEU A 65 9.60 4.63 7.40
C LEU A 65 10.96 4.85 8.11
N LYS A 66 11.74 3.79 8.32
CA LYS A 66 13.11 3.88 8.87
C LYS A 66 14.01 4.77 8.01
N ARG A 67 13.91 4.68 6.67
CA ARG A 67 14.63 5.58 5.77
C ARG A 67 14.20 7.04 5.89
N ILE A 68 12.90 7.31 5.96
CA ILE A 68 12.40 8.67 6.12
C ILE A 68 12.86 9.26 7.46
N LYS A 69 12.77 8.49 8.54
CA LYS A 69 13.31 8.88 9.86
C LYS A 69 14.80 9.23 9.77
N GLY A 70 15.60 8.40 9.09
CA GLY A 70 17.06 8.52 9.09
C GLY A 70 17.63 9.83 8.55
N TRP A 71 16.90 10.58 7.73
CA TRP A 71 17.34 11.89 7.23
C TRP A 71 16.68 13.08 7.93
N CYS A 72 15.86 12.84 8.95
CA CYS A 72 15.17 13.88 9.71
C CYS A 72 15.94 14.17 11.00
N PRO A 73 16.64 15.30 11.13
CA PRO A 73 17.59 15.53 12.24
C PRO A 73 16.97 15.41 13.63
N ASP A 74 15.74 15.88 13.80
CA ASP A 74 15.00 15.92 15.07
C ASP A 74 14.50 14.56 15.56
N VAL A 75 14.58 13.51 14.74
CA VAL A 75 14.22 12.13 15.12
C VAL A 75 15.31 11.13 14.71
N ALA A 76 16.46 11.62 14.22
CA ALA A 76 17.54 10.78 13.72
C ALA A 76 18.14 9.93 14.85
N ASP A 77 18.31 10.51 16.03
CA ASP A 77 19.00 9.87 17.17
C ASP A 77 18.12 8.89 17.97
N MET A 78 16.80 8.92 17.80
CA MET A 78 15.89 7.98 18.46
C MET A 78 15.95 6.60 17.79
N SER A 79 15.62 5.51 18.47
CA SER A 79 15.30 4.27 17.76
C SER A 79 13.97 4.42 16.99
N PHE A 80 13.70 3.55 16.01
CA PHE A 80 12.42 3.61 15.29
C PHE A 80 11.25 3.27 16.22
N GLU A 81 11.48 2.30 17.08
CA GLU A 81 10.54 1.78 18.06
C GLU A 81 10.22 2.85 19.11
N ASP A 82 11.22 3.59 19.59
CA ASP A 82 11.01 4.71 20.52
C ASP A 82 10.28 5.88 19.87
N LEU A 83 10.56 6.17 18.60
CA LEU A 83 9.85 7.21 17.85
C LEU A 83 8.35 6.89 17.72
N VAL A 84 8.02 5.64 17.39
CA VAL A 84 6.64 5.16 17.29
C VAL A 84 5.95 5.18 18.65
N LYS A 85 6.64 4.78 19.72
CA LYS A 85 6.14 4.82 21.12
C LYS A 85 5.94 6.23 21.64
N ALA A 86 6.80 7.18 21.26
CA ALA A 86 6.70 8.59 21.65
C ALA A 86 5.44 9.28 21.08
N LYS A 87 4.79 8.67 20.07
CA LYS A 87 3.55 9.18 19.44
C LYS A 87 3.66 10.66 19.08
N SER A 88 4.79 11.04 18.47
CA SER A 88 5.06 12.43 18.10
C SER A 88 4.07 12.96 17.06
N GLY A 89 3.64 14.20 17.24
CA GLY A 89 2.76 14.91 16.30
C GLY A 89 3.46 15.33 14.99
N LEU A 90 4.75 15.05 14.83
CA LEU A 90 5.53 15.44 13.66
C LEU A 90 5.02 14.77 12.36
N PRO A 91 5.01 15.49 11.22
CA PRO A 91 4.70 14.91 9.92
C PRO A 91 5.62 13.75 9.59
N MET A 92 5.05 12.66 9.07
CA MET A 92 5.82 11.50 8.62
C MET A 92 6.54 11.79 7.31
N LEU A 93 5.83 12.35 6.32
CA LEU A 93 6.38 12.65 4.99
C LEU A 93 6.99 14.06 4.94
N ARG A 94 8.28 14.15 5.24
CA ARG A 94 9.00 15.42 5.23
C ARG A 94 10.38 15.33 4.61
N LEU A 95 10.84 16.47 4.14
CA LEU A 95 12.19 16.69 3.64
C LEU A 95 13.19 16.81 4.80
N PRO A 96 14.50 16.70 4.53
CA PRO A 96 15.54 16.83 5.57
C PRO A 96 15.53 18.16 6.33
N ASP A 97 14.98 19.21 5.71
CA ASP A 97 14.78 20.53 6.32
C ASP A 97 13.56 20.58 7.28
N GLY A 98 12.87 19.45 7.48
CA GLY A 98 11.68 19.35 8.32
C GLY A 98 10.37 19.74 7.63
N THR A 99 10.42 20.25 6.40
CA THR A 99 9.22 20.71 5.68
C THR A 99 8.43 19.56 5.06
N ALA A 100 7.11 19.61 5.16
CA ALA A 100 6.22 18.70 4.44
C ALA A 100 6.05 19.19 2.99
N SER A 101 6.33 18.32 2.01
CA SER A 101 6.24 18.71 0.60
C SER A 101 4.80 18.62 0.09
N GLN A 102 4.26 19.74 -0.41
CA GLN A 102 2.97 19.79 -1.11
C GLN A 102 3.08 19.41 -2.60
N ASN A 103 4.30 19.28 -3.13
CA ASN A 103 4.57 19.18 -4.57
C ASN A 103 4.87 17.75 -5.06
N LEU A 104 4.58 16.73 -4.25
CA LEU A 104 4.83 15.33 -4.63
C LEU A 104 4.08 14.91 -5.90
N ARG A 105 2.86 15.44 -6.11
CA ARG A 105 2.07 15.17 -7.34
C ARG A 105 2.76 15.69 -8.60
N GLN A 106 3.24 16.93 -8.57
CA GLN A 106 3.92 17.55 -9.70
C GLN A 106 5.27 16.88 -9.97
N THR A 107 6.03 16.59 -8.90
CA THR A 107 7.30 15.88 -9.00
C THR A 107 7.11 14.49 -9.60
N PHE A 108 6.07 13.75 -9.18
CA PHE A 108 5.73 12.46 -9.77
C PHE A 108 5.37 12.59 -11.25
N LYS A 109 4.51 13.54 -11.63
CA LYS A 109 4.16 13.76 -13.04
C LYS A 109 5.41 14.03 -13.88
N ARG A 110 6.35 14.83 -13.36
CA ARG A 110 7.61 15.13 -14.05
C ARG A 110 8.47 13.87 -14.22
N LEU A 111 8.63 13.07 -13.17
CA LEU A 111 9.32 11.77 -13.23
C LEU A 111 8.72 10.87 -14.32
N MET A 112 7.39 10.82 -14.43
CA MET A 112 6.72 10.00 -15.43
C MET A 112 6.91 10.51 -16.85
N ILE A 113 7.01 11.83 -17.05
CA ILE A 113 7.34 12.43 -18.36
C ILE A 113 8.78 12.10 -18.72
N ASP A 114 9.72 12.37 -17.82
CA ASP A 114 11.15 12.21 -18.06
C ASP A 114 11.54 10.73 -18.32
N THR A 115 10.75 9.78 -17.80
CA THR A 115 10.94 8.34 -18.02
C THR A 115 10.13 7.76 -19.18
N GLY A 116 9.29 8.57 -19.85
CA GLY A 116 8.40 8.09 -20.90
C GLY A 116 7.26 7.18 -20.40
N LEU A 117 7.03 7.13 -19.08
CA LEU A 117 6.03 6.27 -18.45
C LEU A 117 4.70 6.98 -18.17
N LEU A 118 4.54 8.27 -18.51
CA LEU A 118 3.31 9.00 -18.22
C LEU A 118 2.07 8.29 -18.77
N THR A 119 2.09 7.89 -20.03
CA THR A 119 0.96 7.21 -20.65
C THR A 119 1.16 5.70 -20.65
N CYS A 120 0.13 4.98 -20.24
CA CYS A 120 0.12 3.52 -20.33
C CYS A 120 -0.11 3.10 -21.78
N SER A 121 0.87 2.42 -22.39
CA SER A 121 0.78 1.92 -23.77
C SER A 121 -0.44 1.03 -24.02
N ARG A 122 -0.87 0.27 -23.01
CA ARG A 122 -2.02 -0.64 -23.11
C ARG A 122 -3.37 0.06 -23.01
N THR A 123 -3.49 1.10 -22.20
CA THR A 123 -4.79 1.72 -21.89
C THR A 123 -4.95 3.14 -22.45
N GLY A 124 -3.88 3.75 -22.96
CA GLY A 124 -3.86 5.14 -23.41
C GLY A 124 -4.04 6.16 -22.27
N GLN A 125 -4.17 5.72 -21.02
CA GLN A 125 -4.43 6.59 -19.88
C GLN A 125 -3.14 7.03 -19.19
N ASN A 126 -3.17 8.22 -18.59
CA ASN A 126 -2.05 8.72 -17.81
C ASN A 126 -1.95 8.02 -16.45
N ARG A 127 -0.75 7.56 -16.11
CA ARG A 127 -0.39 7.06 -14.80
C ARG A 127 -0.32 8.23 -13.82
N THR A 128 -0.98 8.08 -12.68
CA THR A 128 -1.02 9.06 -11.60
C THR A 128 -0.63 8.39 -10.29
N LEU A 129 -0.49 9.14 -9.20
CA LEU A 129 -0.28 8.55 -7.88
C LEU A 129 -1.43 7.62 -7.46
N TYR A 130 -2.64 7.85 -7.97
CA TYR A 130 -3.78 6.96 -7.75
C TYR A 130 -3.56 5.57 -8.39
N SER A 131 -2.73 5.46 -9.42
CA SER A 131 -2.39 4.19 -10.05
C SER A 131 -1.75 3.20 -9.07
N PHE A 132 -0.98 3.67 -8.06
CA PHE A 132 -0.38 2.77 -7.07
C PHE A 132 -1.41 2.11 -6.16
N ARG A 133 -2.52 2.80 -5.88
CA ARG A 133 -3.64 2.21 -5.16
C ARG A 133 -4.30 1.09 -5.97
N HIS A 134 -4.35 1.22 -7.30
CA HIS A 134 -4.78 0.14 -8.18
C HIS A 134 -3.79 -1.03 -8.20
N THR A 135 -2.49 -0.74 -8.28
CA THR A 135 -1.44 -1.75 -8.21
C THR A 135 -1.51 -2.57 -6.92
N TYR A 136 -1.68 -1.89 -5.78
CA TYR A 136 -1.86 -2.56 -4.49
C TYR A 136 -3.03 -3.53 -4.49
N ALA A 137 -4.20 -3.09 -4.98
CA ALA A 137 -5.41 -3.92 -5.04
C ALA A 137 -5.21 -5.13 -5.96
N THR A 138 -4.60 -4.94 -7.14
CA THR A 138 -4.31 -6.02 -8.08
C THR A 138 -3.38 -7.07 -7.46
N PHE A 139 -2.31 -6.65 -6.77
CA PHE A 139 -1.41 -7.60 -6.10
C PHE A 139 -2.07 -8.28 -4.89
N ALA A 140 -2.87 -7.54 -4.12
CA ALA A 140 -3.61 -8.10 -3.00
C ALA A 140 -4.58 -9.19 -3.44
N LEU A 141 -5.28 -9.00 -4.57
CA LEU A 141 -6.18 -9.99 -5.12
C LEU A 141 -5.40 -11.16 -5.75
N LEU A 142 -4.51 -10.88 -6.71
CA LEU A 142 -3.90 -11.90 -7.56
C LEU A 142 -2.79 -12.71 -6.87
N ASN A 143 -1.95 -12.05 -6.07
CA ASN A 143 -0.74 -12.66 -5.54
C ASN A 143 -0.93 -13.13 -4.09
N ASP A 144 -1.67 -12.34 -3.30
CA ASP A 144 -1.89 -12.66 -1.88
C ASP A 144 -3.21 -13.42 -1.64
N GLY A 145 -4.08 -13.54 -2.66
CA GLY A 145 -5.37 -14.21 -2.53
C GLY A 145 -6.33 -13.55 -1.54
N LYS A 146 -6.19 -12.24 -1.27
CA LYS A 146 -7.04 -11.55 -0.30
C LYS A 146 -8.49 -11.53 -0.75
N ASP A 147 -9.38 -11.82 0.19
CA ASP A 147 -10.81 -11.64 0.00
C ASP A 147 -11.17 -10.17 -0.30
N ILE A 148 -12.21 -9.98 -1.12
CA ILE A 148 -12.70 -8.67 -1.59
C ILE A 148 -13.19 -7.82 -0.42
N HIS A 149 -13.89 -8.40 0.56
CA HIS A 149 -14.39 -7.67 1.71
C HIS A 149 -13.23 -7.19 2.60
N THR A 150 -12.24 -8.05 2.88
CA THR A 150 -11.03 -7.65 3.60
C THR A 150 -10.27 -6.52 2.88
N LEU A 151 -10.15 -6.61 1.55
CA LEU A 151 -9.51 -5.56 0.75
C LEU A 151 -10.31 -4.25 0.77
N ALA A 152 -11.64 -4.32 0.76
CA ALA A 152 -12.53 -3.16 0.86
C ALA A 152 -12.31 -2.38 2.15
N ILE A 153 -12.23 -3.08 3.29
CA ILE A 153 -11.93 -2.50 4.60
C ILE A 153 -10.55 -1.85 4.59
N GLN A 154 -9.51 -2.59 4.19
CA GLN A 154 -8.13 -2.11 4.14
C GLN A 154 -8.01 -0.81 3.31
N MET A 155 -8.61 -0.80 2.13
CA MET A 155 -8.53 0.36 1.24
C MET A 155 -9.50 1.48 1.66
N GLY A 156 -10.53 1.22 2.45
CA GLY A 156 -11.59 2.17 2.77
C GLY A 156 -12.44 2.49 1.54
N THR A 157 -12.92 1.47 0.84
CA THR A 157 -13.83 1.61 -0.33
C THR A 157 -14.95 0.56 -0.24
N SER A 158 -15.98 0.66 -1.09
CA SER A 158 -17.05 -0.33 -1.10
C SER A 158 -16.64 -1.58 -1.88
N ILE A 159 -17.21 -2.73 -1.50
CA ILE A 159 -17.07 -3.99 -2.24
C ILE A 159 -17.46 -3.78 -3.71
N SER A 160 -18.61 -3.14 -3.96
CA SER A 160 -19.09 -2.87 -5.31
C SER A 160 -18.09 -2.04 -6.14
N MET A 161 -17.33 -1.14 -5.51
CA MET A 161 -16.28 -0.40 -6.20
C MET A 161 -15.10 -1.30 -6.56
N ILE A 162 -14.70 -2.23 -5.69
CA ILE A 162 -13.65 -3.21 -6.01
C ILE A 162 -14.13 -4.13 -7.13
N GLU A 163 -15.32 -4.69 -7.03
CA GLU A 163 -15.90 -5.56 -8.06
C GLU A 163 -15.98 -4.85 -9.40
N ARG A 164 -16.47 -3.61 -9.45
CA ARG A 164 -16.53 -2.83 -10.70
C ARG A 164 -15.16 -2.67 -11.36
N HIS A 165 -14.10 -2.49 -10.58
CA HIS A 165 -12.75 -2.26 -11.11
C HIS A 165 -12.00 -3.55 -11.43
N TYR A 166 -12.29 -4.65 -10.73
CA TYR A 166 -11.49 -5.89 -10.79
C TYR A 166 -12.30 -7.14 -11.13
N SER A 167 -13.57 -7.02 -11.54
CA SER A 167 -14.41 -8.15 -11.96
C SER A 167 -13.78 -8.99 -13.07
N HIS A 168 -13.00 -8.35 -13.96
CA HIS A 168 -12.24 -9.02 -15.01
C HIS A 168 -11.13 -9.93 -14.48
N LEU A 169 -10.67 -9.72 -13.24
CA LEU A 169 -9.70 -10.58 -12.57
C LEU A 169 -10.38 -11.78 -11.90
N THR A 170 -11.69 -11.71 -11.61
CA THR A 170 -12.45 -12.76 -10.90
C THR A 170 -12.33 -14.15 -11.54
N PRO A 171 -12.42 -14.32 -12.88
CA PRO A 171 -12.22 -15.63 -13.49
C PRO A 171 -10.80 -16.18 -13.30
N ARG A 172 -9.78 -15.31 -13.34
CA ARG A 172 -8.37 -15.71 -13.10
C ARG A 172 -8.11 -16.04 -11.64
N LEU A 173 -8.69 -15.26 -10.72
CA LEU A 173 -8.61 -15.46 -9.27
C LEU A 173 -9.27 -16.78 -8.86
N ARG A 174 -10.43 -17.07 -9.45
CA ARG A 174 -11.20 -18.28 -9.16
C ARG A 174 -10.86 -19.43 -10.11
N LYS A 175 -9.71 -19.40 -10.80
CA LYS A 175 -9.35 -20.43 -11.78
C LYS A 175 -9.48 -21.84 -11.20
N GLU A 176 -8.96 -22.08 -10.00
CA GLU A 176 -8.99 -23.40 -9.33
C GLU A 176 -10.40 -23.80 -8.93
N MET A 177 -11.20 -22.85 -8.43
CA MET A 177 -12.62 -23.06 -8.12
C MET A 177 -13.45 -23.34 -9.39
N LEU A 178 -13.16 -22.64 -10.49
CA LEU A 178 -13.91 -22.71 -11.75
C LEU A 178 -13.52 -23.91 -12.60
N THR A 179 -12.26 -24.35 -12.57
CA THR A 179 -11.82 -25.55 -13.28
C THR A 179 -12.21 -26.83 -12.56
N GLY A 180 -12.58 -26.76 -11.27
CA GLY A 180 -12.75 -27.95 -10.45
C GLY A 180 -11.45 -28.75 -10.30
N LYS A 181 -11.55 -29.98 -9.79
CA LYS A 181 -10.41 -30.91 -9.75
C LYS A 181 -9.99 -31.24 -11.19
N ARG A 182 -8.67 -31.27 -11.43
CA ARG A 182 -8.13 -31.58 -12.77
C ARG A 182 -8.41 -33.04 -13.12
N TYR A 183 -9.18 -33.28 -14.18
CA TYR A 183 -9.47 -34.62 -14.72
C TYR A 183 -8.25 -35.32 -15.34
N GLU A 184 -7.14 -34.60 -15.49
CA GLU A 184 -5.86 -35.13 -15.99
C GLU A 184 -5.01 -35.80 -14.90
N LEU A 185 -5.41 -35.71 -13.62
CA LEU A 185 -4.74 -36.39 -12.52
C LEU A 185 -5.00 -37.89 -12.61
N SER A 186 -3.99 -38.70 -12.27
CA SER A 186 -4.21 -40.14 -12.09
C SER A 186 -5.19 -40.40 -10.94
N GLN A 187 -5.83 -41.57 -10.93
CA GLN A 187 -6.84 -41.91 -9.93
C GLN A 187 -6.29 -41.80 -8.50
N ASP A 188 -5.04 -42.23 -8.29
CA ASP A 188 -4.35 -42.18 -7.00
C ASP A 188 -4.07 -40.73 -6.55
N GLU A 189 -3.68 -39.85 -7.48
CA GLU A 189 -3.43 -38.43 -7.20
C GLU A 189 -4.72 -37.68 -6.85
N PHE A 190 -5.84 -38.05 -7.48
CA PHE A 190 -7.14 -37.43 -7.25
C PHE A 190 -7.72 -37.79 -5.86
N GLU A 191 -7.52 -39.04 -5.43
CA GLU A 191 -7.95 -39.54 -4.12
C GLU A 191 -7.09 -38.98 -2.98
N SER A 192 -5.77 -38.83 -3.19
CA SER A 192 -4.82 -38.29 -2.19
C SER A 192 -5.02 -36.81 -1.81
N LEU A 193 -5.76 -36.06 -2.62
CA LEU A 193 -6.10 -34.65 -2.39
C LEU A 193 -7.41 -34.47 -1.60
N THR A 194 -7.90 -35.54 -0.98
CA THR A 194 -9.16 -35.61 -0.21
C THR A 194 -8.86 -35.84 1.27
#